data_AF-A0A0R1SER4-F1
#
_entry.id   AF-A0A0R1SER4-F1
#
_cell.length_a   1.000
_cell.length_b   1.000
_cell.length_c   1.000
_cell.angle_alpha   90.00
_cell.angle_beta   90.00
_cell.angle_gamma   90.00
#
_symmetry.space_group_name_H-M   'P 1'
#
loop_
_entity.id
_entity.type
_entity.pdbx_description
1 polymer ?
#
loop_
_entity_poly.entity_id
_entity_poly.type
_entity_poly.pdbx_seq_one_letter_code
_entity_poly.pdbx_strand_id
1 'polypeptide(L)'
;MNSETISELGEWIDDNASSIEDKSVQFDAQRVYGVIDHLEVLRKPIQEYFDMTEEDYYENESDHRLTLQNADAKLSELKDRVLVNHIDGSLAGHTVNFTYNHEDPFPDGEYKPKVDVDLINYSFIVIGAVFANTIIADVRNSISKDAILSIGLAAKALSDWQK
;
A
#
# COMPACT_ATOMS: atom_id res chain seq x y z
N MET A 1 3.32 -9.60 -14.72
CA MET A 1 4.13 -8.47 -14.22
C MET A 1 5.44 -9.00 -13.67
N ASN A 2 6.55 -8.26 -13.82
CA ASN A 2 7.87 -8.62 -13.27
C ASN A 2 8.31 -7.57 -12.23
N SER A 3 9.44 -7.80 -11.56
CA SER A 3 9.98 -6.86 -10.56
C SER A 3 10.29 -5.49 -11.13
N GLU A 4 10.73 -5.42 -12.40
CA GLU A 4 10.99 -4.16 -13.10
C GLU A 4 9.75 -3.29 -13.14
N THR A 5 8.55 -3.84 -13.41
CA THR A 5 7.32 -3.03 -13.44
C THR A 5 7.01 -2.37 -12.09
N ILE A 6 7.30 -3.05 -10.97
CA ILE A 6 7.07 -2.53 -9.62
C ILE A 6 8.10 -1.44 -9.31
N SER A 7 9.37 -1.70 -9.62
CA SER A 7 10.46 -0.74 -9.44
C SER A 7 10.27 0.51 -10.30
N GLU A 8 9.89 0.37 -11.57
CA GLU A 8 9.58 1.48 -12.48
C GLU A 8 8.38 2.33 -12.00
N LEU A 9 7.42 1.73 -11.29
CA LEU A 9 6.34 2.48 -10.66
C LEU A 9 6.87 3.25 -9.44
N GLY A 10 7.64 2.60 -8.57
CA GLY A 10 8.28 3.25 -7.42
C GLY A 10 9.14 4.43 -7.85
N GLU A 11 10.07 4.22 -8.79
CA GLU A 11 10.95 5.26 -9.35
C GLU A 11 10.15 6.40 -9.98
N TRP A 12 9.10 6.10 -10.74
CA TRP A 12 8.25 7.16 -11.31
C TRP A 12 7.55 7.98 -10.23
N ILE A 13 7.07 7.36 -9.15
CA ILE A 13 6.45 8.08 -8.04
C ILE A 13 7.49 8.95 -7.33
N ASP A 14 8.70 8.42 -7.08
CA ASP A 14 9.80 9.15 -6.45
C ASP A 14 10.20 10.40 -7.26
N ASP A 15 10.43 10.22 -8.56
CA ASP A 15 10.79 11.30 -9.50
C ASP A 15 9.70 12.38 -9.62
N ASN A 16 8.43 12.02 -9.40
CA ASN A 16 7.29 12.91 -9.58
C ASN A 16 6.62 13.32 -8.26
N ALA A 17 7.17 12.95 -7.09
CA ALA A 17 6.52 13.14 -5.79
C ALA A 17 6.07 14.60 -5.57
N SER A 18 6.98 15.56 -5.75
CA SER A 18 6.64 16.99 -5.60
C SER A 18 5.62 17.47 -6.64
N SER A 19 5.67 16.95 -7.87
CA SER A 19 4.72 17.29 -8.94
C SER A 19 3.33 16.68 -8.74
N ILE A 20 3.27 15.55 -8.03
CA ILE A 20 2.01 14.96 -7.58
C ILE A 20 1.43 15.80 -6.43
N GLU A 21 2.27 16.18 -5.47
CA GLU A 21 1.92 17.02 -4.31
C GLU A 21 1.46 18.43 -4.69
N ASP A 22 1.97 19.02 -5.78
CA ASP A 22 1.54 20.34 -6.28
C ASP A 22 0.44 20.27 -7.36
N LYS A 23 -0.02 19.05 -7.70
CA LYS A 23 -1.03 18.74 -8.73
C LYS A 23 -0.63 19.12 -10.17
N SER A 24 0.66 19.36 -10.44
CA SER A 24 1.16 19.55 -11.82
C SER A 24 1.23 18.24 -12.61
N VAL A 25 1.32 17.10 -11.91
CA VAL A 25 1.23 15.75 -12.47
C VAL A 25 0.05 15.01 -11.85
N GLN A 26 -0.78 14.43 -12.71
CA GLN A 26 -1.89 13.59 -12.28
C GLN A 26 -1.36 12.21 -11.85
N PHE A 27 -1.71 11.81 -10.64
CA PHE A 27 -1.42 10.49 -10.10
C PHE A 27 -2.38 9.44 -10.67
N ASP A 28 -1.83 8.35 -11.20
CA ASP A 28 -2.58 7.22 -11.73
C ASP A 28 -2.73 6.09 -10.70
N ALA A 29 -3.81 6.15 -9.92
CA ALA A 29 -4.13 5.12 -8.94
C ALA A 29 -4.41 3.74 -9.57
N GLN A 30 -4.85 3.67 -10.84
CA GLN A 30 -5.10 2.38 -11.50
C GLN A 30 -3.80 1.59 -11.69
N ARG A 31 -2.70 2.29 -11.96
CA ARG A 31 -1.37 1.65 -12.06
C ARG A 31 -0.95 1.03 -10.71
N VAL A 32 -1.25 1.68 -9.59
CA VAL A 32 -1.04 1.12 -8.24
C VAL A 32 -1.91 -0.11 -8.00
N TYR A 33 -3.20 -0.02 -8.33
CA TYR A 33 -4.13 -1.13 -8.11
C TYR A 33 -3.74 -2.37 -8.90
N GLY A 34 -3.34 -2.20 -10.17
CA GLY A 34 -2.87 -3.30 -11.01
C GLY A 34 -1.63 -4.00 -10.43
N VAL A 35 -0.71 -3.26 -9.81
CA VAL A 35 0.44 -3.85 -9.12
C VAL A 35 0.00 -4.63 -7.88
N ILE A 36 -0.84 -4.04 -7.03
CA ILE A 36 -1.35 -4.69 -5.82
C ILE A 36 -2.06 -6.01 -6.16
N ASP A 37 -2.96 -5.97 -7.14
CA ASP A 37 -3.76 -7.13 -7.53
C ASP A 37 -2.87 -8.24 -8.11
N HIS A 38 -1.81 -7.88 -8.85
CA HIS A 38 -0.85 -8.86 -9.38
C HIS A 38 -0.04 -9.56 -8.29
N LEU A 39 0.17 -8.94 -7.12
CA LEU A 39 0.83 -9.62 -6.00
C LEU A 39 -0.02 -10.77 -5.45
N GLU A 40 -1.35 -10.71 -5.62
CA GLU A 40 -2.34 -11.66 -5.10
C GLU A 40 -2.18 -11.92 -3.58
N VAL A 41 -1.85 -10.86 -2.83
CA VAL A 41 -1.79 -10.89 -1.35
C VAL A 41 -3.19 -10.88 -0.75
N LEU A 42 -4.05 -10.03 -1.31
CA LEU A 42 -5.47 -9.92 -0.99
C LEU A 42 -6.27 -10.93 -1.83
N ARG A 43 -7.37 -11.44 -1.27
CA ARG A 43 -8.26 -12.43 -1.90
C ARG A 43 -9.11 -11.84 -3.01
N LYS A 44 -9.33 -10.53 -3.00
CA LYS A 44 -10.12 -9.78 -3.98
C LYS A 44 -9.28 -8.68 -4.62
N PRO A 45 -9.72 -8.12 -5.74
CA PRO A 45 -9.16 -6.88 -6.26
C PRO A 45 -9.24 -5.76 -5.21
N ILE A 46 -8.19 -4.95 -5.09
CA ILE A 46 -8.04 -3.92 -4.05
C ILE A 46 -9.24 -2.95 -4.02
N GLN A 47 -9.81 -2.65 -5.18
CA GLN A 47 -10.94 -1.72 -5.28
C GLN A 47 -12.22 -2.27 -4.65
N GLU A 48 -12.40 -3.59 -4.54
CA GLU A 48 -13.57 -4.18 -3.86
C GLU A 48 -13.54 -3.93 -2.34
N TYR A 49 -12.36 -3.70 -1.75
CA TYR A 49 -12.25 -3.45 -0.31
C TYR A 49 -12.71 -2.06 0.08
N PHE A 50 -12.69 -1.07 -0.82
CA PHE A 50 -12.98 0.32 -0.47
C PHE A 50 -14.39 0.52 0.09
N ASP A 51 -15.36 -0.24 -0.39
CA ASP A 51 -16.75 -0.20 0.07
C ASP A 51 -17.07 -1.24 1.15
N MET A 52 -16.11 -2.12 1.51
CA MET A 52 -16.24 -3.09 2.59
C MET A 52 -16.18 -2.37 3.95
N THR A 53 -16.92 -2.89 4.92
CA THR A 53 -16.87 -2.37 6.28
C THR A 53 -15.57 -2.76 6.99
N GLU A 54 -15.16 -2.00 8.00
CA GLU A 54 -14.02 -2.37 8.83
C GLU A 54 -14.22 -3.72 9.51
N GLU A 55 -15.44 -4.04 9.98
CA GLU A 55 -15.78 -5.32 10.60
C GLU A 55 -15.63 -6.50 9.62
N ASP A 56 -16.21 -6.39 8.43
CA ASP A 56 -16.14 -7.44 7.42
C ASP A 56 -14.69 -7.78 7.07
N TYR A 57 -13.84 -6.76 6.92
CA TYR A 57 -12.43 -6.97 6.62
C TYR A 57 -11.65 -7.54 7.82
N TYR A 58 -11.92 -7.03 9.03
CA TYR A 58 -11.29 -7.48 10.27
C TYR A 58 -11.53 -8.99 10.51
N GLU A 59 -12.76 -9.46 10.31
CA GLU A 59 -13.12 -10.85 10.58
C GLU A 59 -12.59 -11.83 9.52
N ASN A 60 -12.52 -11.39 8.26
CA ASN A 60 -12.32 -12.31 7.14
C ASN A 60 -10.90 -12.34 6.60
N GLU A 61 -10.12 -11.26 6.75
CA GLU A 61 -8.89 -11.12 5.97
C GLU A 61 -7.74 -10.41 6.68
N SER A 62 -8.01 -9.40 7.50
CA SER A 62 -7.01 -8.59 8.20
C SER A 62 -5.98 -9.44 8.95
N ASP A 63 -4.73 -8.97 8.97
CA ASP A 63 -3.68 -9.48 9.84
C ASP A 63 -3.51 -8.63 11.12
N HIS A 64 -4.53 -7.83 11.45
CA HIS A 64 -4.70 -7.06 12.67
C HIS A 64 -3.58 -6.05 12.94
N ARG A 65 -3.01 -5.47 11.87
CA ARG A 65 -2.09 -4.34 11.95
C ARG A 65 -2.82 -3.02 11.87
N LEU A 66 -3.84 -2.91 11.03
CA LEU A 66 -4.65 -1.70 10.94
C LEU A 66 -5.49 -1.51 12.19
N THR A 67 -5.64 -0.25 12.58
CA THR A 67 -6.49 0.19 13.67
C THR A 67 -7.94 0.29 13.18
N LEU A 68 -8.65 -0.83 13.23
CA LEU A 68 -10.04 -0.96 12.82
C LEU A 68 -10.95 -0.79 14.05
N GLN A 69 -11.60 0.36 14.18
CA GLN A 69 -12.35 0.77 15.38
C GLN A 69 -13.83 1.09 15.09
N ASN A 70 -14.21 1.25 13.83
CA ASN A 70 -15.55 1.67 13.42
C ASN A 70 -16.18 0.57 12.57
N ALA A 71 -16.82 -0.41 13.21
CA ALA A 71 -17.35 -1.62 12.58
C ALA A 71 -18.15 -1.36 11.29
N ASP A 72 -19.05 -0.36 11.30
CA ASP A 72 -19.90 -0.01 10.17
C ASP A 72 -19.25 0.95 9.14
N ALA A 73 -18.10 1.53 9.46
CA ALA A 73 -17.42 2.47 8.56
C ALA A 73 -16.80 1.72 7.39
N LYS A 74 -16.78 2.36 6.23
CA LYS A 74 -16.11 1.82 5.05
C LYS A 74 -14.61 1.92 5.19
N LEU A 75 -13.87 0.93 4.67
CA LEU A 75 -12.41 0.99 4.63
C LEU A 75 -11.89 2.21 3.88
N SER A 76 -12.61 2.74 2.88
CA SER A 76 -12.23 3.98 2.21
C SER A 76 -12.17 5.21 3.11
N GLU A 77 -12.81 5.17 4.29
CA GLU A 77 -12.84 6.23 5.28
C GLU A 77 -11.75 6.06 6.35
N LEU A 78 -11.06 4.91 6.35
CA LEU A 78 -10.01 4.60 7.31
C LEU A 78 -8.86 5.60 7.16
N LYS A 79 -8.43 6.14 8.29
CA LYS A 79 -7.33 7.13 8.35
C LYS A 79 -5.99 6.48 8.66
N ASP A 80 -5.99 5.39 9.42
CA ASP A 80 -4.77 4.65 9.72
C ASP A 80 -4.14 4.06 8.45
N ARG A 81 -2.80 3.99 8.45
CA ARG A 81 -2.02 3.38 7.38
C ARG A 81 -0.89 2.56 7.97
N VAL A 82 -0.66 1.39 7.39
CA VAL A 82 0.49 0.53 7.71
C VAL A 82 1.52 0.66 6.60
N LEU A 83 2.63 1.34 6.89
CA LEU A 83 3.76 1.52 6.00
C LEU A 83 4.70 0.32 6.05
N VAL A 84 5.11 -0.20 4.89
CA VAL A 84 6.24 -1.14 4.78
C VAL A 84 7.54 -0.37 4.90
N ASN A 85 8.27 -0.53 6.00
CA ASN A 85 9.46 0.26 6.31
C ASN A 85 10.76 -0.43 5.87
N HIS A 86 10.92 -1.70 6.23
CA HIS A 86 12.16 -2.43 6.00
C HIS A 86 11.93 -3.91 5.74
N ILE A 87 12.94 -4.58 5.16
CA ILE A 87 13.05 -6.03 5.07
C ILE A 87 14.24 -6.50 5.89
N ASP A 88 14.01 -7.52 6.72
CA ASP A 88 15.05 -8.30 7.40
C ASP A 88 14.96 -9.78 6.97
N GLY A 89 16.01 -10.55 7.21
CA GLY A 89 16.09 -11.98 6.92
C GLY A 89 17.08 -12.34 5.81
N SER A 90 16.89 -13.52 5.21
CA SER A 90 17.76 -14.08 4.18
C SER A 90 16.94 -14.42 2.95
N LEU A 91 17.13 -13.63 1.89
CA LEU A 91 16.54 -13.88 0.57
C LEU A 91 16.99 -15.24 0.02
N ALA A 92 18.26 -15.60 0.22
CA ALA A 92 18.80 -16.91 -0.17
C ALA A 92 18.23 -18.08 0.65
N GLY A 93 17.71 -17.81 1.84
CA GLY A 93 17.06 -18.78 2.72
C GLY A 93 15.53 -18.74 2.65
N HIS A 94 14.93 -17.99 1.72
CA HIS A 94 13.48 -17.78 1.60
C HIS A 94 12.82 -17.30 2.91
N THR A 95 13.58 -16.59 3.73
CA THR A 95 13.07 -16.01 4.99
C THR A 95 13.03 -14.51 4.82
N VAL A 96 11.85 -14.00 4.48
CA VAL A 96 11.57 -12.57 4.30
C VAL A 96 10.71 -12.11 5.46
N ASN A 97 11.20 -11.13 6.22
CA ASN A 97 10.45 -10.48 7.29
C ASN A 97 10.33 -8.98 7.00
N PHE A 98 9.10 -8.51 6.80
CA PHE A 98 8.85 -7.08 6.66
C PHE A 98 8.60 -6.45 8.03
N THR A 99 9.07 -5.22 8.21
CA THR A 99 8.73 -4.39 9.37
C THR A 99 7.78 -3.28 8.95
N TYR A 100 6.97 -2.83 9.91
CA TYR A 100 5.87 -1.91 9.64
C TYR A 100 5.80 -0.79 10.67
N ASN A 101 5.42 0.40 10.18
CA ASN A 101 5.08 1.55 11.01
C ASN A 101 3.65 1.99 10.73
N HIS A 102 3.05 2.69 11.68
CA HIS A 102 1.79 3.39 11.45
C HIS A 102 2.05 4.80 10.96
N GLU A 103 1.29 5.22 9.96
CA GLU A 103 1.27 6.58 9.43
C GLU A 103 -0.14 7.17 9.55
N ASP A 104 -0.21 8.46 9.81
CA ASP A 104 -1.46 9.22 9.83
C ASP A 104 -1.42 10.28 8.71
N PRO A 105 -2.02 10.01 7.53
CA PRO A 105 -2.17 10.99 6.47
C PRO A 105 -3.24 12.06 6.76
N PHE A 106 -3.95 11.98 7.89
CA PHE A 106 -4.98 12.95 8.30
C PHE A 106 -4.70 13.57 9.68
N PRO A 107 -3.47 14.09 9.94
CA PRO A 107 -3.16 14.72 11.21
C PRO A 107 -4.11 15.91 11.44
N ASP A 108 -4.67 15.99 12.65
CA ASP A 108 -5.67 16.98 13.03
C ASP A 108 -6.94 16.98 12.13
N GLY A 109 -7.18 15.89 11.40
CA GLY A 109 -8.30 15.73 10.48
C GLY A 109 -8.08 16.29 9.07
N GLU A 110 -6.91 16.87 8.78
CA GLU A 110 -6.58 17.42 7.47
C GLU A 110 -5.74 16.45 6.64
N TYR A 111 -6.14 16.20 5.39
CA TYR A 111 -5.37 15.35 4.50
C TYR A 111 -4.00 15.95 4.15
N LYS A 112 -2.93 15.18 4.34
CA LYS A 112 -1.55 15.50 3.95
C LYS A 112 -1.12 14.53 2.84
N PRO A 113 -1.25 14.93 1.55
CA PRO A 113 -0.98 14.03 0.41
C PRO A 113 0.45 13.48 0.41
N LYS A 114 1.41 14.25 0.95
CA LYS A 114 2.80 13.83 1.11
C LYS A 114 2.93 12.49 1.84
N VAL A 115 2.17 12.28 2.92
CA VAL A 115 2.26 11.05 3.72
C VAL A 115 1.88 9.83 2.88
N ASP A 116 0.79 9.92 2.10
CA ASP A 116 0.35 8.84 1.22
C ASP A 116 1.29 8.65 0.01
N VAL A 117 1.82 9.74 -0.57
CA VAL A 117 2.82 9.65 -1.65
C VAL A 117 4.07 8.92 -1.18
N ASP A 118 4.63 9.33 -0.04
CA ASP A 118 5.80 8.72 0.56
C ASP A 118 5.49 7.24 0.90
N LEU A 119 4.30 6.94 1.44
CA LEU A 119 3.91 5.56 1.76
C LEU A 119 3.89 4.65 0.55
N ILE A 120 3.25 5.09 -0.55
CA ILE A 120 3.15 4.30 -1.78
C ILE A 120 4.54 4.10 -2.38
N ASN A 121 5.34 5.17 -2.43
CA ASN A 121 6.70 5.15 -2.96
C ASN A 121 7.60 4.16 -2.20
N TYR A 122 7.77 4.36 -0.90
CA TYR A 122 8.62 3.50 -0.07
C TYR A 122 8.17 2.04 -0.11
N SER A 123 6.86 1.78 -0.08
CA SER A 123 6.35 0.42 -0.15
C SER A 123 6.74 -0.27 -1.46
N PHE A 124 6.65 0.40 -2.61
CA PHE A 124 7.05 -0.20 -3.88
C PHE A 124 8.57 -0.31 -4.07
N ILE A 125 9.35 0.61 -3.52
CA ILE A 125 10.82 0.47 -3.47
C ILE A 125 11.18 -0.81 -2.71
N VAL A 126 10.61 -1.02 -1.52
CA VAL A 126 10.89 -2.20 -0.70
C VAL A 126 10.37 -3.46 -1.39
N ILE A 127 9.09 -3.52 -1.79
CA ILE A 127 8.49 -4.70 -2.45
C ILE A 127 9.25 -5.07 -3.73
N GLY A 128 9.58 -4.08 -4.57
CA GLY A 128 10.33 -4.29 -5.81
C GLY A 128 11.71 -4.88 -5.56
N ALA A 129 12.44 -4.38 -4.55
CA ALA A 129 13.74 -4.91 -4.17
C ALA A 129 13.67 -6.37 -3.69
N VAL A 130 12.65 -6.74 -2.93
CA VAL A 130 12.44 -8.13 -2.52
C VAL A 130 12.11 -9.00 -3.73
N PHE A 131 11.14 -8.58 -4.55
CA PHE A 131 10.68 -9.35 -5.69
C PHE A 131 11.77 -9.55 -6.76
N ALA A 132 12.73 -8.63 -6.89
CA ALA A 132 13.89 -8.80 -7.77
C ALA A 132 14.86 -9.91 -7.32
N ASN A 133 14.82 -10.30 -6.04
CA ASN A 133 15.78 -11.21 -5.43
C ASN A 133 15.13 -12.49 -4.86
N THR A 134 13.82 -12.65 -5.02
CA THR A 134 13.10 -13.88 -4.62
C THR A 134 11.92 -14.18 -5.53
N ILE A 135 11.22 -15.30 -5.28
CA ILE A 135 9.98 -15.66 -5.97
C ILE A 135 8.79 -14.88 -5.42
N ILE A 136 7.80 -14.59 -6.27
CA ILE A 136 6.59 -13.84 -5.87
C ILE A 136 5.88 -14.43 -4.65
N ALA A 137 5.93 -15.76 -4.50
CA ALA A 137 5.31 -16.47 -3.39
C ALA A 137 5.89 -16.05 -2.02
N ASP A 138 7.19 -15.73 -1.94
CA ASP A 138 7.81 -15.30 -0.68
C ASP A 138 7.30 -13.91 -0.28
N VAL A 139 7.19 -12.99 -1.24
CA VAL A 139 6.57 -11.68 -0.99
C VAL A 139 5.13 -11.87 -0.55
N ARG A 140 4.34 -12.63 -1.32
CA ARG A 140 2.92 -12.86 -1.06
C ARG A 140 2.64 -13.44 0.32
N ASN A 141 3.46 -14.40 0.74
CA ASN A 141 3.26 -15.11 2.00
C ASN A 141 3.81 -14.36 3.23
N SER A 142 4.74 -13.42 3.02
CA SER A 142 5.38 -12.69 4.12
C SER A 142 4.86 -11.26 4.35
N ILE A 143 4.32 -10.62 3.30
CA ILE A 143 3.84 -9.24 3.43
C ILE A 143 2.46 -9.18 4.10
N SER A 144 2.27 -8.15 4.91
CA SER A 144 1.03 -7.86 5.62
C SER A 144 -0.07 -7.49 4.62
N LYS A 145 -1.24 -8.08 4.80
CA LYS A 145 -2.44 -7.73 4.02
C LYS A 145 -2.90 -6.33 4.34
N ASP A 146 -2.86 -5.94 5.61
CA ASP A 146 -3.19 -4.60 6.07
C ASP A 146 -2.24 -3.54 5.49
N ALA A 147 -0.95 -3.87 5.31
CA ALA A 147 -0.01 -3.00 4.60
C ALA A 147 -0.37 -2.86 3.11
N ILE A 148 -0.70 -3.96 2.44
CA ILE A 148 -1.15 -3.92 1.03
C ILE A 148 -2.44 -3.11 0.88
N LEU A 149 -3.42 -3.31 1.77
CA LEU A 149 -4.64 -2.50 1.81
C LEU A 149 -4.31 -1.02 2.01
N SER A 150 -3.36 -0.70 2.90
CA SER A 150 -2.92 0.68 3.15
C SER A 150 -2.38 1.38 1.91
N ILE A 151 -1.61 0.68 1.06
CA ILE A 151 -1.13 1.24 -0.23
C ILE A 151 -2.31 1.56 -1.15
N GLY A 152 -3.31 0.68 -1.21
CA GLY A 152 -4.52 0.88 -2.00
C GLY A 152 -5.36 2.07 -1.51
N LEU A 153 -5.54 2.19 -0.19
CA LEU A 153 -6.25 3.30 0.44
C LEU A 153 -5.52 4.63 0.24
N ALA A 154 -4.19 4.65 0.35
CA ALA A 154 -3.36 5.80 0.07
C ALA A 154 -3.52 6.27 -1.39
N ALA A 155 -3.45 5.35 -2.35
CA ALA A 155 -3.62 5.67 -3.76
C ALA A 155 -5.03 6.20 -4.08
N LYS A 156 -6.06 5.67 -3.42
CA LYS A 156 -7.43 6.19 -3.52
C LYS A 156 -7.52 7.61 -2.97
N ALA A 157 -7.06 7.85 -1.75
CA ALA A 157 -7.15 9.15 -1.09
C ALA A 157 -6.42 10.23 -1.90
N LEU A 158 -5.22 9.91 -2.41
CA LEU A 158 -4.44 10.81 -3.23
C LEU A 158 -5.15 11.15 -4.56
N SER A 159 -5.70 10.14 -5.23
CA SER A 159 -6.46 10.34 -6.48
C SER A 159 -7.73 11.15 -6.26
N ASP A 160 -8.45 10.92 -5.16
CA ASP A 160 -9.64 11.69 -4.81
C ASP A 160 -9.31 13.14 -4.44
N TRP A 161 -8.19 13.37 -3.76
CA TRP A 161 -7.73 14.71 -3.39
C TRP A 161 -7.28 15.55 -4.60
N GLN A 162 -6.77 14.93 -5.66
CA GLN A 162 -6.35 15.65 -6.88
C GLN A 162 -7.52 16.13 -7.75
N LYS A 163 -8.73 15.57 -7.58
CA LYS A 163 -9.95 16.01 -8.29
C LYS A 163 -10.37 17.43 -7.90
#